data_AF-A0A7V8A8B7-F1
#
_entry.id   AF-A0A7V8A8B7-F1
#
_cell.length_a   1.000
_cell.length_b   1.000
_cell.length_c   1.000
_cell.angle_alpha   90.00
_cell.angle_beta   90.00
_cell.angle_gamma   90.00
#
_symmetry.space_group_name_H-M   'P 1'
#
loop_
_entity.id
_entity.type
_entity.pdbx_description
1 polymer ?
#
loop_
_entity_poly.entity_id
_entity_poly.type
_entity_poly.pdbx_seq_one_letter_code
_entity_poly.pdbx_strand_id
1 'polypeptide(L)' 'TELADRTGLHHLVSLPLREARELFEREYLNAQISRFGGNISKTANFIGMERSALHRKLKTLGVEGLRGLDME' A
#
# COMPACT_ATOMS: atom_id res chain seq x y z
N THR A 1 -1.82 -20.43 14.61
CA THR A 1 -0.40 -20.68 14.26
C THR A 1 0.38 -19.38 14.34
N GLU A 2 0.93 -19.08 15.53
CA GLU A 2 1.69 -17.86 15.89
C GLU A 2 3.06 -17.69 15.20
N LEU A 3 3.25 -18.36 14.06
CA LEU A 3 4.51 -18.34 13.30
C LEU A 3 4.48 -17.35 12.12
N ALA A 4 3.32 -16.82 11.75
CA ALA A 4 3.18 -15.87 10.63
C ALA A 4 3.53 -14.42 11.01
N ASP A 5 3.50 -14.06 12.30
CA ASP A 5 3.62 -12.66 12.75
C ASP A 5 5.07 -12.28 13.15
N ARG A 6 5.89 -13.25 13.57
CA ARG A 6 7.28 -12.99 14.01
C ARG A 6 8.27 -12.80 12.84
N THR A 7 7.97 -13.32 11.66
CA THR A 7 8.85 -13.28 10.49
C THR A 7 8.77 -11.97 9.71
N GLY A 8 7.57 -11.37 9.61
CA GLY A 8 7.38 -10.12 8.88
C GLY A 8 8.08 -8.92 9.51
N LEU A 9 7.93 -8.74 10.83
CA LEU A 9 8.58 -7.63 11.54
C LEU A 9 10.11 -7.78 11.56
N HIS A 10 10.62 -9.00 11.79
CA HIS A 10 12.06 -9.26 11.80
C HIS A 10 12.71 -9.00 10.43
N HIS A 11 11.98 -9.32 9.35
CA HIS A 11 12.40 -8.98 8.00
C HIS A 11 12.41 -7.46 7.78
N LEU A 12 11.35 -6.74 8.17
CA LEU A 12 11.29 -5.27 8.02
C LEU A 12 12.40 -4.54 8.79
N VAL A 13 12.73 -4.97 10.01
CA VAL A 13 13.82 -4.34 10.79
C VAL A 13 15.21 -4.68 10.29
N SER A 14 15.35 -5.75 9.49
CA SER A 14 16.62 -6.11 8.84
C SER A 14 16.89 -5.30 7.57
N LEU A 15 15.87 -4.67 7.01
CA LEU A 15 15.96 -3.87 5.80
C LEU A 15 16.38 -2.42 6.10
N PRO A 16 17.04 -1.73 5.14
CA PRO A 16 17.24 -0.30 5.24
C PRO A 16 15.92 0.45 5.47
N LEU A 17 15.93 1.51 6.28
CA LEU A 17 14.72 2.27 6.65
C LEU A 17 13.87 2.68 5.43
N ARG A 18 14.53 3.00 4.32
CA ARG A 18 13.88 3.32 3.05
C ARG A 18 13.06 2.14 2.53
N GLU A 19 13.67 0.97 2.41
CA GLU A 19 13.01 -0.23 1.90
C GLU A 19 11.92 -0.73 2.85
N ALA A 20 12.18 -0.71 4.15
CA ALA A 20 11.18 -1.05 5.17
C ALA A 20 9.94 -0.15 5.08
N ARG A 21 10.14 1.16 4.88
CA ARG A 21 9.05 2.12 4.67
C ARG A 21 8.29 1.83 3.38
N GLU A 22 8.98 1.58 2.28
CA GLU A 22 8.34 1.28 0.99
C GLU A 22 7.51 -0.01 1.06
N LEU A 23 8.02 -1.07 1.71
CA LEU A 23 7.29 -2.31 1.95
C LEU A 23 6.05 -2.10 2.83
N PHE A 24 6.21 -1.43 3.96
CA PHE A 24 5.09 -1.11 4.84
C PHE A 24 4.02 -0.30 4.11
N GLU A 25 4.42 0.77 3.40
CA GLU A 25 3.48 1.61 2.65
C GLU A 25 2.74 0.83 1.58
N ARG A 26 3.43 -0.07 0.85
CA ARG A 26 2.81 -0.90 -0.18
C ARG A 26 1.73 -1.81 0.41
N GLU A 27 2.08 -2.58 1.43
CA GLU A 27 1.14 -3.50 2.08
C GLU A 27 -0.02 -2.76 2.74
N TYR A 28 0.28 -1.65 3.43
CA TYR A 28 -0.74 -0.81 4.06
C TYR A 28 -1.73 -0.27 3.04
N LEU A 29 -1.24 0.34 1.96
CA LEU A 29 -2.11 0.89 0.92
C LEU A 29 -2.89 -0.19 0.20
N ASN A 30 -2.29 -1.34 -0.10
CA ASN A 30 -2.97 -2.46 -0.74
C ASN A 30 -4.12 -2.99 0.14
N ALA A 31 -3.87 -3.15 1.45
CA ALA A 31 -4.90 -3.56 2.41
C ALA A 31 -6.03 -2.53 2.52
N GLN A 32 -5.72 -1.22 2.57
CA GLN A 32 -6.75 -0.18 2.61
C GLN A 32 -7.58 -0.12 1.32
N ILE A 33 -6.94 -0.20 0.15
CA ILE A 33 -7.63 -0.18 -1.14
C ILE A 33 -8.56 -1.39 -1.27
N SER A 34 -8.07 -2.58 -0.91
CA SER A 34 -8.87 -3.81 -0.90
C SER A 34 -10.08 -3.67 0.04
N ARG A 35 -9.88 -3.08 1.23
CA ARG A 35 -10.96 -2.81 2.20
C ARG A 35 -12.05 -1.89 1.66
N PHE A 36 -11.71 -0.93 0.80
CA PHE A 36 -12.69 -0.06 0.13
C PHE A 36 -13.14 -0.58 -1.24
N GLY A 37 -12.86 -1.84 -1.58
CA GLY A 37 -13.28 -2.47 -2.83
C GLY A 37 -12.64 -1.86 -4.08
N GLY A 38 -11.41 -1.37 -3.97
CA GLY A 38 -10.72 -0.69 -5.08
C GLY A 38 -11.03 0.80 -5.21
N ASN A 39 -11.85 1.38 -4.32
CA ASN A 39 -12.19 2.79 -4.40
C ASN A 39 -11.05 3.70 -3.91
N ILE A 40 -10.26 4.22 -4.85
CA ILE A 40 -9.12 5.11 -4.59
C ILE A 40 -9.57 6.39 -3.89
N SER A 41 -10.71 6.98 -4.26
CA SER A 41 -11.19 8.24 -3.68
C SER A 41 -11.56 8.08 -2.19
N LYS A 42 -12.28 7.01 -1.84
CA LYS A 42 -12.61 6.69 -0.44
C LYS A 42 -11.34 6.39 0.36
N THR A 43 -10.41 5.66 -0.23
CA THR A 43 -9.12 5.35 0.41
C THR A 43 -8.30 6.63 0.65
N ALA A 44 -8.22 7.51 -0.35
CA ALA A 44 -7.53 8.80 -0.27
C ALA A 44 -8.08 9.68 0.84
N ASN A 45 -9.42 9.81 0.92
CA ASN A 45 -10.09 10.54 2.00
C ASN A 45 -9.80 9.93 3.37
N PHE A 46 -9.79 8.59 3.48
CA PHE A 46 -9.55 7.90 4.74
C PHE A 46 -8.12 8.07 5.26
N ILE A 47 -7.12 7.95 4.37
CA ILE A 47 -5.70 8.11 4.75
C ILE A 47 -5.28 9.59 4.84
N GLY A 48 -6.16 10.53 4.47
CA GLY A 48 -5.87 11.96 4.46
C GLY A 48 -4.93 12.40 3.34
N MET A 49 -4.95 11.72 2.20
CA MET A 49 -4.13 12.06 1.04
C MET A 49 -5.02 12.52 -0.11
N GLU A 50 -4.54 13.47 -0.92
CA GLU A 50 -5.24 13.80 -2.16
C GLU A 50 -5.27 12.59 -3.10
N ARG A 51 -6.41 12.39 -3.80
CA ARG A 51 -6.60 11.27 -4.73
C ARG A 51 -5.48 11.18 -5.77
N SER A 52 -5.08 12.31 -6.35
CA SER A 52 -4.01 12.38 -7.37
C SER A 52 -2.64 12.02 -6.80
N ALA A 53 -2.35 12.47 -5.57
CA ALA A 53 -1.12 12.12 -4.86
C ALA A 53 -1.09 10.62 -4.53
N LEU A 54 -2.20 10.07 -4.04
CA LEU A 54 -2.32 8.63 -3.77
C LEU A 54 -2.13 7.82 -5.05
N HIS A 55 -2.80 8.20 -6.13
CA HIS A 55 -2.68 7.53 -7.43
C HIS A 55 -1.23 7.49 -7.94
N ARG A 56 -0.53 8.63 -7.91
CA ARG A 56 0.90 8.70 -8.26
C ARG A 56 1.74 7.82 -7.35
N LYS A 57 1.46 7.82 -6.04
CA LYS A 57 2.21 7.05 -5.04
C LYS A 57 2.04 5.55 -5.24
N LEU A 58 0.83 5.08 -5.54
CA LEU A 58 0.54 3.68 -5.86
C LEU A 58 1.26 3.22 -7.13
N LYS A 59 1.30 4.08 -8.16
CA LYS A 59 2.06 3.82 -9.40
C LYS A 59 3.56 3.71 -9.13
N THR A 60 4.13 4.58 -8.29
CA THR A 60 5.55 4.52 -7.90
C THR A 60 5.88 3.29 -7.05
N LEU A 61 4.98 2.87 -6.16
CA LEU A 61 5.16 1.72 -5.27
C LEU A 61 4.87 0.37 -5.93
N GLY A 62 4.33 0.37 -7.16
CA GLY A 62 3.99 -0.85 -7.90
C GLY A 62 2.80 -1.62 -7.32
N VAL A 63 1.89 -0.95 -6.61
CA VAL A 63 0.72 -1.61 -6.00
C VAL A 63 -0.25 -2.04 -7.11
N GLU A 64 -0.44 -3.35 -7.27
CA GLU A 64 -1.12 -3.99 -8.42
C GLU A 64 -2.61 -3.65 -8.59
N GLY A 65 -3.24 -2.97 -7.63
CA GLY A 65 -4.65 -2.56 -7.71
C GLY A 65 -4.98 -1.54 -8.82
N LEU A 66 -3.98 -1.00 -9.53
CA LEU A 66 -4.17 -0.01 -10.60
C LEU A 66 -3.91 -0.52 -12.02
N ARG A 67 -3.33 -1.72 -12.21
CA ARG A 67 -3.02 -2.24 -13.56
C ARG A 67 -4.26 -2.54 -14.43
N GLY A 68 -5.47 -2.45 -13.88
CA GLY A 68 -6.73 -2.67 -14.58
C GLY A 68 -7.67 -1.46 -14.65
N LEU A 69 -7.26 -0.27 -14.19
CA LEU A 69 -8.15 0.92 -14.13
C LEU A 69 -7.70 2.08 -15.03
N ASP A 70 -6.70 1.87 -15.90
CA ASP A 70 -6.37 2.80 -16.99
C ASP A 70 -7.35 2.64 -18.18
N MET A 71 -8.66 2.70 -17.90
CA MET A 71 -9.70 3.04 -18.88
C MET A 71 -10.56 4.16 -18.28
N GLU A 72 -10.03 5.38 -18.32
CA GLU A 72 -10.65 6.61 -18.86
C GLU A 72 -9.81 7.85 -18.53
#